data_AF-A0A8D8FGY7-F1
#
_entry.id   AF-A0A8D8FGY7-F1
#
_cell.length_a   1.000
_cell.length_b   1.000
_cell.length_c   1.000
_cell.angle_alpha   90.00
_cell.angle_beta   90.00
_cell.angle_gamma   90.00
#
_symmetry.space_group_name_H-M   'P 1'
#
loop_
_entity.id
_entity.type
_entity.pdbx_description
1 polymer ?
#
loop_
_entity_poly.entity_id
_entity_poly.type
_entity_poly.pdbx_seq_one_letter_code
_entity_poly.pdbx_strand_id
1 'polypeptide(L)'
;VPTPQHYPQQQLPHSDTVEFFQRLSPETLFFVFYYMEGTKAQYLAAKALKKQSWRFHTKYMMWFQRHEEPKIINEEFEQGTYIYFDYEKWGQRKKEGFTFEYKYLEDRDLN
;
A
#
# COMPACT_ATOMS: atom_id res chain seq x y z
N VAL A 1 -24.86 15.45 -6.78
CA VAL A 1 -25.61 15.04 -8.00
C VAL A 1 -26.68 14.03 -7.60
N PRO A 2 -27.89 14.10 -8.15
CA PRO A 2 -28.94 13.13 -7.86
C PRO A 2 -28.56 11.76 -8.44
N THR A 3 -28.55 10.73 -7.60
CA THR A 3 -28.37 9.33 -8.01
C THR A 3 -29.73 8.61 -8.00
N PRO A 4 -30.02 7.70 -8.95
CA PRO A 4 -31.29 6.98 -8.96
C PRO A 4 -31.55 6.18 -7.67
N GLN A 5 -32.81 6.10 -7.22
CA GLN A 5 -33.19 5.51 -5.91
C GLN A 5 -32.85 4.02 -5.76
N HIS A 6 -32.67 3.29 -6.86
CA HIS A 6 -32.30 1.88 -6.83
C HIS A 6 -30.80 1.65 -6.57
N TYR A 7 -29.95 2.69 -6.64
CA TYR A 7 -28.57 2.61 -6.18
C TYR A 7 -28.48 2.84 -4.66
N PRO A 8 -27.44 2.31 -3.99
CA PRO A 8 -27.19 2.60 -2.58
C PRO A 8 -27.09 4.11 -2.33
N GLN A 9 -27.94 4.62 -1.42
CA GLN A 9 -27.99 6.04 -1.05
C GLN A 9 -27.14 6.38 0.18
N GLN A 10 -26.66 5.35 0.89
CA GLN A 10 -25.85 5.47 2.10
C GLN A 10 -24.65 4.53 2.00
N GLN A 11 -23.59 4.86 2.75
CA GLN A 11 -22.43 3.99 2.86
C GLN A 11 -22.78 2.68 3.57
N LEU A 12 -22.04 1.62 3.24
CA LEU A 12 -22.17 0.33 3.91
C LEU A 12 -21.85 0.48 5.40
N PRO A 13 -22.68 -0.07 6.31
CA PRO A 13 -22.36 -0.08 7.73
C PRO A 13 -20.98 -0.69 8.00
N HIS A 14 -20.22 -0.07 8.92
CA HIS A 14 -18.88 -0.51 9.34
C HIS A 14 -17.80 -0.51 8.24
N SER A 15 -18.03 0.20 7.13
CA SER A 15 -17.03 0.34 6.05
C SER A 15 -15.81 1.17 6.44
N ASP A 16 -15.82 1.83 7.60
CA ASP A 16 -14.73 2.68 8.10
C ASP A 16 -13.82 1.97 9.12
N THR A 17 -13.90 0.64 9.19
CA THR A 17 -13.10 -0.22 10.07
C THR A 17 -11.86 -0.77 9.38
N VAL A 18 -10.80 -1.11 10.14
CA VAL A 18 -9.59 -1.72 9.57
C VAL A 18 -9.91 -3.09 8.97
N GLU A 19 -10.82 -3.83 9.60
CA GLU A 19 -11.26 -5.17 9.21
C GLU A 19 -12.02 -5.14 7.87
N PHE A 20 -12.74 -4.05 7.58
CA PHE A 20 -13.28 -3.82 6.24
C PHE A 20 -12.18 -3.63 5.21
N PHE A 21 -11.22 -2.74 5.47
CA PHE A 21 -10.11 -2.46 4.56
C PHE A 21 -9.22 -3.69 4.28
N GLN A 22 -9.00 -4.55 5.27
CA GLN A 22 -8.24 -5.79 5.08
C GLN A 22 -8.85 -6.76 4.05
N ARG A 23 -10.16 -6.66 3.80
CA ARG A 23 -10.88 -7.49 2.82
C ARG A 23 -10.83 -6.91 1.40
N LEU A 24 -10.38 -5.67 1.25
CA LEU A 24 -10.25 -5.02 -0.06
C LEU A 24 -9.03 -5.56 -0.82
N SER A 25 -9.10 -5.51 -2.14
CA SER A 25 -7.97 -5.86 -3.00
C SER A 25 -6.84 -4.84 -2.82
N PRO A 26 -5.56 -5.23 -3.04
CA PRO A 26 -4.44 -4.30 -3.01
C PRO A 26 -4.65 -3.09 -3.93
N GLU A 27 -5.19 -3.31 -5.13
CA GLU A 27 -5.51 -2.22 -6.07
C GLU A 27 -6.47 -1.18 -5.48
N THR A 28 -7.51 -1.62 -4.77
CA THR A 28 -8.45 -0.72 -4.09
C THR A 28 -7.76 0.04 -2.96
N LEU A 29 -6.88 -0.62 -2.22
CA LEU A 29 -6.10 0.01 -1.16
C LEU A 29 -5.12 1.05 -1.72
N PHE A 30 -4.47 0.77 -2.85
CA PHE A 30 -3.64 1.76 -3.55
C PHE A 30 -4.47 2.94 -4.06
N PHE A 31 -5.68 2.69 -4.60
CA PHE A 31 -6.61 3.75 -4.98
C PHE A 31 -6.90 4.69 -3.83
N VAL A 32 -7.31 4.14 -2.69
CA VAL A 32 -7.57 4.96 -1.50
C VAL A 32 -6.30 5.67 -1.03
N PHE A 33 -5.14 5.02 -1.06
CA PHE A 33 -3.90 5.59 -0.58
C PHE A 33 -3.44 6.81 -1.40
N TYR A 34 -3.48 6.72 -2.74
CA TYR A 34 -2.99 7.78 -3.62
C TYR A 34 -4.03 8.88 -3.90
N TYR A 35 -5.32 8.55 -3.95
CA TYR A 35 -6.37 9.52 -4.32
C TYR A 35 -7.14 10.11 -3.14
N MET A 36 -6.95 9.62 -1.92
CA MET A 36 -7.61 10.14 -0.71
C MET A 36 -6.59 10.63 0.33
N GLU A 37 -5.55 11.34 -0.13
CA GLU A 37 -4.48 11.85 0.72
C GLU A 37 -5.00 12.70 1.89
N GLY A 38 -4.41 12.52 3.06
CA GLY A 38 -4.74 13.28 4.28
C GLY A 38 -6.02 12.81 4.99
N THR A 39 -6.64 11.71 4.55
CA THR A 39 -7.90 11.22 5.12
C THR A 39 -7.71 10.02 6.06
N LYS A 40 -8.70 9.77 6.93
CA LYS A 40 -8.82 8.52 7.71
C LYS A 40 -8.76 7.29 6.79
N ALA A 41 -9.33 7.37 5.59
CA ALA A 41 -9.36 6.26 4.64
C ALA A 41 -7.95 5.90 4.15
N GLN A 42 -7.10 6.88 3.83
CA GLN A 42 -5.69 6.64 3.49
C GLN A 42 -4.95 5.92 4.62
N TYR A 43 -5.14 6.34 5.86
CA TYR A 43 -4.55 5.69 7.02
C TYR A 43 -5.00 4.23 7.19
N LEU A 44 -6.29 3.95 7.01
CA LEU A 44 -6.83 2.58 7.06
C LEU A 44 -6.28 1.72 5.92
N ALA A 45 -6.13 2.30 4.72
CA ALA A 45 -5.54 1.62 3.58
C ALA A 45 -4.07 1.27 3.82
N ALA A 46 -3.27 2.22 4.32
CA ALA A 46 -1.88 1.99 4.69
C ALA A 46 -1.76 0.88 5.76
N LYS A 47 -2.61 0.89 6.79
CA LYS A 47 -2.67 -0.18 7.80
C LYS A 47 -2.97 -1.55 7.19
N ALA A 48 -3.94 -1.62 6.28
CA ALA A 48 -4.29 -2.87 5.61
C ALA A 48 -3.14 -3.38 4.72
N LEU A 49 -2.51 -2.49 3.94
CA LEU A 49 -1.33 -2.80 3.12
C LEU A 49 -0.17 -3.33 3.96
N LYS A 50 0.16 -2.66 5.08
CA LYS A 50 1.21 -3.12 6.01
C LYS A 50 0.95 -4.53 6.55
N LYS A 51 -0.31 -4.82 6.92
CA LYS A 51 -0.73 -6.15 7.37
C LYS A 51 -0.71 -7.20 6.26
N GLN A 52 -0.83 -6.78 5.00
CA GLN A 52 -0.63 -7.61 3.81
C GLN A 52 0.85 -7.62 3.36
N SER A 53 1.80 -7.32 4.25
CA SER A 53 3.25 -7.34 4.00
C SER A 53 3.75 -6.38 2.91
N TRP A 54 2.99 -5.32 2.61
CA TRP A 54 3.49 -4.20 1.82
C TRP A 54 4.28 -3.23 2.69
N ARG A 55 5.30 -2.58 2.13
CA ARG A 55 6.11 -1.54 2.75
C ARG A 55 6.21 -0.33 1.85
N PHE A 56 5.98 0.85 2.40
CA PHE A 56 6.07 2.08 1.64
C PHE A 56 7.52 2.58 1.59
N HIS A 57 7.99 2.89 0.38
CA HIS A 57 9.32 3.42 0.13
C HIS A 57 9.24 4.93 -0.06
N THR A 58 9.70 5.71 0.93
CA THR A 58 9.48 7.17 1.01
C THR A 58 10.08 7.95 -0.16
N LYS A 59 11.23 7.54 -0.70
CA LYS A 59 11.84 8.19 -1.89
C LYS A 59 11.07 7.98 -3.19
N TYR A 60 10.56 6.76 -3.43
CA TYR A 60 9.82 6.45 -4.66
C TYR A 60 8.33 6.73 -4.52
N MET A 61 7.85 6.91 -3.28
CA MET A 61 6.45 7.04 -2.94
C MET A 61 5.62 5.87 -3.50
N MET A 62 6.16 4.66 -3.38
CA MET A 62 5.55 3.43 -3.89
C MET A 62 5.57 2.34 -2.82
N TRP A 63 4.59 1.44 -2.91
CA TRP A 63 4.49 0.26 -2.06
C TRP A 63 5.21 -0.93 -2.70
N PHE A 64 6.03 -1.61 -1.91
CA PHE A 64 6.79 -2.80 -2.30
C PHE A 64 6.40 -3.99 -1.42
N GLN A 65 6.42 -5.18 -2.00
CA GLN A 65 6.28 -6.45 -1.31
C GLN A 65 7.35 -7.40 -1.83
N ARG A 66 7.98 -8.16 -0.93
CA ARG A 66 8.94 -9.21 -1.31
C ARG A 66 8.23 -10.25 -2.17
N HIS A 67 8.75 -10.53 -3.36
CA HIS A 67 8.25 -11.63 -4.20
C HIS A 67 8.81 -12.97 -3.75
N GLU A 68 10.03 -12.96 -3.20
CA GLU A 68 10.75 -14.09 -2.64
C GLU A 68 11.65 -13.59 -1.50
N GLU A 69 12.31 -14.50 -0.78
CA GLU A 69 13.28 -14.12 0.24
C GLU A 69 14.44 -13.31 -0.37
N PRO A 70 14.81 -12.15 0.20
CA PRO A 70 15.89 -11.34 -0.33
C PRO A 70 17.22 -12.11 -0.34
N LYS A 71 18.02 -11.91 -1.40
CA LYS A 71 19.34 -12.55 -1.54
C LYS A 71 20.37 -11.94 -0.61
N ILE A 72 20.21 -10.67 -0.25
CA ILE A 72 21.08 -9.94 0.66
C ILE A 72 20.21 -9.23 1.69
N ILE A 73 20.57 -9.36 2.96
CA ILE A 73 19.98 -8.61 4.07
C ILE A 73 21.14 -8.19 4.97
N ASN A 74 21.26 -6.89 5.24
CA ASN A 74 22.19 -6.34 6.23
C ASN A 74 21.49 -5.22 7.02
N GLU A 75 22.23 -4.43 7.79
CA GLU A 75 21.66 -3.36 8.64
C GLU A 75 21.22 -2.12 7.85
N GLU A 76 21.71 -1.93 6.63
CA GLU A 76 21.46 -0.73 5.81
C GLU A 76 20.36 -0.95 4.76
N PHE A 77 20.30 -2.16 4.20
CA PHE A 77 19.40 -2.49 3.11
C PHE A 77 19.09 -3.99 3.02
N GLU A 78 18.10 -4.29 2.19
CA GLU A 78 17.89 -5.61 1.63
C GLU A 78 17.86 -5.57 0.11
N GLN A 79 18.38 -6.61 -0.55
CA GLN A 79 18.37 -6.73 -2.00
C GLN A 79 17.72 -8.04 -2.43
N GLY A 80 16.77 -7.96 -3.35
CA GLY A 80 16.02 -9.12 -3.80
C GLY A 80 15.04 -8.82 -4.91
N THR A 81 14.13 -9.75 -5.15
CA THR A 81 13.06 -9.59 -6.12
C THR A 81 11.81 -9.07 -5.41
N TYR A 82 11.26 -7.96 -5.91
CA TYR A 82 10.08 -7.31 -5.35
C TYR A 82 8.99 -7.21 -6.40
N ILE A 83 7.74 -7.22 -5.91
CA ILE A 83 6.64 -6.60 -6.63
C ILE A 83 6.38 -5.21 -6.04
N TYR A 84 6.01 -4.26 -6.88
CA TYR A 84 5.64 -2.92 -6.46
C TYR A 84 4.43 -2.44 -7.25
N PHE A 85 3.71 -1.46 -6.70
CA PHE A 85 2.61 -0.81 -7.40
C PHE A 85 3.09 0.50 -8.03
N ASP A 86 3.11 0.53 -9.36
CA ASP A 86 3.42 1.70 -10.18
C ASP A 86 2.16 2.57 -10.28
N TYR A 87 2.14 3.70 -9.58
CA TYR A 87 0.99 4.61 -9.60
C TYR A 87 0.87 5.39 -10.92
N GLU A 88 1.95 5.57 -11.68
CA GLU A 88 1.91 6.27 -12.98
C GLU A 88 1.29 5.38 -14.06
N LYS A 89 1.60 4.09 -14.04
CA LYS A 89 1.04 3.08 -14.96
C LYS A 89 -0.17 2.35 -14.40
N TRP A 90 -0.59 2.68 -13.19
CA TRP A 90 -1.70 2.08 -12.46
C TRP A 90 -1.67 0.54 -12.48
N GLY A 91 -0.60 -0.06 -11.95
CA GLY A 91 -0.53 -1.52 -11.93
C GLY A 91 0.68 -2.10 -11.21
N GLN A 92 0.59 -3.39 -10.89
CA GLN A 92 1.71 -4.12 -10.30
C GLN A 92 2.82 -4.39 -11.32
N ARG A 93 4.06 -4.29 -10.86
CA ARG A 93 5.28 -4.56 -11.63
C ARG A 93 6.23 -5.39 -10.79
N LYS A 94 7.02 -6.23 -11.45
CA LYS A 94 8.08 -7.02 -10.81
C LYS A 94 9.43 -6.37 -11.08
N LYS A 95 10.31 -6.32 -10.07
CA LYS A 95 11.67 -5.83 -10.20
C LYS A 95 12.65 -6.78 -9.52
N GLU A 96 13.59 -7.30 -10.31
CA GLU A 96 14.66 -8.17 -9.84
C GLU A 96 15.87 -7.33 -9.39
N GLY A 97 16.61 -7.83 -8.41
CA GLY A 97 17.81 -7.17 -7.90
C GLY A 97 17.58 -5.78 -7.29
N PHE A 98 16.35 -5.48 -6.87
CA PHE A 98 16.02 -4.19 -6.26
C PHE A 98 16.63 -4.11 -4.86
N THR A 99 17.35 -3.02 -4.61
CA THR A 99 17.89 -2.67 -3.29
C THR A 99 16.89 -1.76 -2.58
N PHE A 100 16.27 -2.28 -1.52
CA PHE A 100 15.46 -1.51 -0.60
C PHE A 100 16.36 -1.01 0.54
N GLU A 101 16.76 0.27 0.49
CA GLU A 101 17.52 0.89 1.58
C GLU A 101 16.56 1.23 2.73
N TYR A 102 16.85 0.75 3.95
CA TYR A 102 15.96 0.97 5.11
C TYR A 102 15.84 2.45 5.51
N LYS A 103 16.76 3.30 5.07
CA LYS A 103 16.64 4.75 5.21
C LYS A 103 15.40 5.35 4.55
N TYR A 104 14.78 4.63 3.61
CA TYR A 104 13.54 5.03 2.96
C TYR A 104 12.32 4.21 3.42
N LEU A 105 12.46 3.40 4.47
CA LEU A 105 11.33 2.72 5.07
C LEU A 105 10.53 3.69 5.94
N GLU A 106 9.22 3.75 5.71
CA GLU A 106 8.25 4.65 6.36
C GLU A 106 8.26 4.69 7.91
N ASP A 107 8.79 3.65 8.58
CA ASP A 107 8.80 3.54 10.04
C ASP A 107 10.18 3.81 10.68
N ARG A 108 11.20 4.25 9.91
CA ARG A 108 12.56 4.46 10.45
C ARG A 108 12.63 5.59 11.48
N ASP A 109 11.85 6.65 11.32
CA ASP A 109 11.92 7.84 12.18
C ASP A 109 10.98 7.74 13.42
N LEU A 110 10.32 6.59 13.60
CA LEU A 110 9.37 6.35 14.70
C LEU A 110 9.91 5.42 15.79
N ASN A 111 11.20 5.06 15.73
CA ASN A 111 11.91 4.24 16.73
C ASN A 111 13.09 4.99 17.34
#